data_AF-A0A249K8K1-F1
#
_entry.id   AF-A0A249K8K1-F1
#
_cell.length_a   1.000
_cell.length_b   1.000
_cell.length_c   1.000
_cell.angle_alpha   90.00
_cell.angle_beta   90.00
_cell.angle_gamma   90.00
#
_symmetry.space_group_name_H-M   'P 1'
#
loop_
_entity.id
_entity.type
_entity.pdbx_description
1 polymer ?
#
loop_
_entity_poly.entity_id
_entity_poly.type
_entity_poly.pdbx_seq_one_letter_code
_entity_poly.pdbx_strand_id
1 'polypeptide(L)' 'MQGFGALLFLWGMLDFIMSQSGVDVYYDWLGIWLPDLIYDYSHWMAMALGLTLVGAGQKK' A
#
# COMPACT_ATOMS: atom_id res chain seq x y z
N MET A 1 2.88 15.21 6.93
CA MET A 1 2.26 13.88 7.15
C MET A 1 1.19 13.58 6.10
N GLN A 2 0.38 14.56 5.69
CA GLN A 2 -0.64 14.37 4.64
C GLN A 2 -0.09 13.84 3.31
N GLY A 3 0.97 14.46 2.77
CA GLY A 3 1.57 14.00 1.50
C GLY A 3 2.10 12.56 1.55
N PHE A 4 2.73 12.17 2.65
CA PHE A 4 3.21 10.80 2.86
C PHE A 4 2.05 9.80 2.99
N GLY A 5 0.99 10.16 3.71
CA GLY A 5 -0.22 9.33 3.79
C GLY A 5 -0.91 9.15 2.44
N ALA A 6 -0.99 10.22 1.64
CA ALA A 6 -1.59 10.16 0.32
C ALA A 6 -0.77 9.26 -0.63
N LEU A 7 0.56 9.36 -0.58
CA LEU A 7 1.46 8.48 -1.34
C LEU A 7 1.30 7.01 -0.91
N LEU A 8 1.23 6.73 0.39
CA LEU A 8 1.03 5.37 0.89
C LEU A 8 -0.34 4.79 0.51
N PHE A 9 -1.38 5.63 0.50
CA PHE A 9 -2.71 5.23 0.03
C PHE A 9 -2.70 4.90 -1.46
N LEU A 10 -2.11 5.77 -2.29
CA LEU A 10 -1.96 5.53 -3.73
C LEU A 10 -1.08 4.30 -4.01
N TRP A 11 -0.06 4.06 -3.19
CA TRP A 11 0.76 2.85 -3.27
C TRP A 11 -0.08 1.59 -3.05
N GLY A 12 -0.93 1.56 -2.01
CA GLY A 12 -1.81 0.42 -1.77
C GLY A 12 -2.84 0.21 -2.89
N MET A 13 -3.32 1.28 -3.52
CA MET A 13 -4.18 1.17 -4.72
C MET A 13 -3.44 0.56 -5.91
N LEU A 14 -2.19 0.99 -6.15
CA LEU A 14 -1.37 0.45 -7.22
C LEU A 14 -1.08 -1.03 -6.98
N ASP A 15 -0.70 -1.40 -5.76
CA ASP A 15 -0.46 -2.79 -5.37
C ASP A 15 -1.68 -3.68 -5.63
N PHE A 16 -2.88 -3.19 -5.28
CA PHE A 16 -4.13 -3.90 -5.58
C PHE A 16 -4.35 -4.11 -7.09
N ILE A 17 -4.22 -3.06 -7.91
CA ILE A 17 -4.46 -3.15 -9.37
C ILE A 17 -3.46 -4.10 -10.04
N MET A 18 -2.19 -4.04 -9.62
CA MET A 18 -1.14 -4.90 -10.15
C MET A 18 -1.36 -6.36 -9.71
N SER A 19 -1.77 -6.60 -8.47
CA SER A 19 -2.16 -7.92 -7.97
C SER A 19 -3.31 -8.53 -8.77
N GLN A 20 -4.32 -7.75 -9.17
CA GLN A 20 -5.39 -8.24 -10.06
C GLN A 20 -4.89 -8.67 -11.44
N SER A 21 -3.74 -8.14 -11.88
CA SER A 21 -3.07 -8.51 -13.14
C SER A 21 -2.04 -9.63 -12.95
N GLY A 22 -1.94 -10.22 -11.75
CA GLY A 22 -0.98 -11.27 -11.41
C GLY A 22 0.46 -10.79 -11.19
N VAL A 23 0.66 -9.48 -10.98
CA VAL A 23 1.97 -8.89 -10.72
C VAL A 23 2.15 -8.69 -9.22
N ASP A 24 3.24 -9.22 -8.67
CA ASP A 24 3.64 -8.98 -7.29
C ASP A 24 4.56 -7.77 -7.26
N VAL A 25 4.04 -6.61 -6.88
CA VAL A 25 4.82 -5.36 -6.85
C VAL A 25 6.00 -5.45 -5.89
N TYR A 26 5.89 -6.21 -4.81
CA TYR A 26 6.97 -6.34 -3.84
C TYR A 26 8.06 -7.30 -4.33
N TYR A 27 7.68 -8.43 -4.91
CA TYR A 27 8.65 -9.38 -5.44
C TYR A 27 9.22 -8.93 -6.79
N ASP A 28 8.36 -8.57 -7.75
CA ASP A 28 8.76 -8.27 -9.13
C ASP A 28 9.51 -6.94 -9.26
N TRP A 29 9.18 -5.93 -8.44
CA TRP A 29 9.83 -4.61 -8.55
C TRP A 29 10.88 -4.38 -7.48
N LEU A 30 10.66 -4.88 -6.26
CA LEU A 30 11.55 -4.63 -5.12
C LEU A 30 12.40 -5.84 -4.75
N GLY A 31 12.13 -7.03 -5.31
CA GLY A 31 12.85 -8.27 -4.97
C GLY A 31 12.56 -8.76 -3.54
N ILE A 32 11.50 -8.28 -2.91
CA ILE A 32 11.13 -8.61 -1.53
C ILE A 32 10.11 -9.73 -1.56
N TRP A 33 10.46 -10.87 -0.99
CA TRP A 33 9.51 -11.96 -0.80
C TRP A 33 8.63 -11.69 0.42
N LEU A 34 7.32 -11.60 0.21
CA LEU A 34 6.35 -11.58 1.29
C LEU A 34 5.71 -12.95 1.47
N PRO A 35 5.45 -13.37 2.71
CA PRO A 35 4.57 -14.50 2.98
C PRO A 35 3.18 -14.24 2.37
N ASP A 36 2.55 -15.28 1.82
CA ASP A 36 1.23 -15.21 1.16
C ASP A 36 0.19 -14.47 2.00
N LEU A 37 0.14 -14.73 3.31
CA LEU A 37 -0.77 -14.06 4.23
C LEU A 37 -0.56 -12.54 4.26
N ILE A 38 0.69 -12.06 4.18
CA ILE A 38 0.98 -10.63 4.21
C ILE A 38 0.73 -10.00 2.84
N TYR A 39 1.04 -10.73 1.76
CA TYR A 39 0.76 -10.30 0.39
C TYR A 39 -0.74 -10.11 0.13
N ASP A 40 -1.58 -11.04 0.60
CA ASP A 40 -3.04 -10.96 0.43
C ASP A 40 -3.67 -9.74 1.13
N TYR A 41 -3.00 -9.17 2.13
CA TYR A 41 -3.47 -7.99 2.86
C TYR A 41 -2.62 -6.73 2.65
N SER A 42 -1.51 -6.80 1.91
CA SER A 42 -0.51 -5.72 1.79
C SER A 42 -1.13 -4.42 1.29
N HIS A 43 -1.93 -4.53 0.23
CA HIS A 43 -2.64 -3.43 -0.41
C HIS A 43 -3.66 -2.77 0.53
N TRP A 44 -4.44 -3.58 1.27
CA TRP A 44 -5.40 -3.06 2.26
C TRP A 44 -4.71 -2.36 3.43
N MET A 45 -3.60 -2.93 3.92
CA MET A 45 -2.81 -2.33 5.00
C MET A 45 -2.20 -1.00 4.55
N ALA A 46 -1.61 -0.93 3.36
CA ALA A 46 -1.06 0.30 2.80
C ALA A 46 -2.13 1.38 2.63
N MET A 47 -3.31 1.01 2.11
CA MET A 47 -4.43 1.95 1.98
C MET A 47 -4.93 2.44 3.35
N ALA A 48 -5.15 1.55 4.32
CA ALA A 48 -5.63 1.92 5.66
C ALA A 48 -4.64 2.82 6.41
N LEU A 49 -3.34 2.47 6.36
CA LEU A 49 -2.28 3.29 6.95
C LEU A 49 -2.13 4.63 6.23
N GLY A 50 -2.27 4.66 4.90
CA GLY A 50 -2.25 5.89 4.13
C GLY A 50 -3.38 6.84 4.53
N LEU A 51 -4.61 6.35 4.57
CA LEU A 51 -5.80 7.10 4.99
C LEU A 51 -5.68 7.65 6.42
N THR A 52 -5.23 6.82 7.36
CA THR A 52 -5.02 7.25 8.75
C THR A 52 -3.96 8.33 8.87
N LEU A 53 -2.85 8.24 8.12
CA LEU A 53 -1.80 9.26 8.08
C LEU A 53 -2.24 10.57 7.43
N VAL A 54 -3.09 10.50 6.38
CA VAL A 54 -3.73 11.69 5.79
C VAL A 54 -4.62 12.37 6.84
N GLY A 55 -5.51 11.62 7.46
CA GLY A 55 -6.44 12.15 8.47
C GLY A 55 -5.73 12.70 9.71
N ALA A 56 -4.70 12.01 10.22
CA ALA A 56 -3.87 12.49 11.32
C ALA A 56 -3.12 13.78 10.94
N GLY A 57 -2.70 13.89 9.68
CA GLY A 57 -2.06 15.10 9.16
C GLY A 57 -3.02 16.28 8.96
N GLN A 58 -4.34 16.06 8.87
CA GLN A 58 -5.37 17.10 8.74
C GLN A 58 -5.79 17.73 10.06
N LYS A 59 -5.53 17.08 11.20
CA LYS A 59 -5.84 17.62 12.54
C LYS A 59 -4.81 18.64 13.05
N LYS A 60 -4.24 19.47 12.19
CA LYS A 60 -3.36 20.59 12.57
C LYS A 60 -3.93 21.91 12.08
#